data_AF-X0THC5-F1
#
_entry.id   AF-X0THC5-F1
#
_cell.length_a   1.000
_cell.length_b   1.000
_cell.length_c   1.000
_cell.angle_alpha   90.00
_cell.angle_beta   90.00
_cell.angle_gamma   90.00
#
_symmetry.space_group_name_H-M   'P 1'
#
loop_
_entity.id
_entity.type
_entity.pdbx_description
1 polymer ?
#
loop_
_entity_poly.entity_id
_entity_poly.type
_entity_poly.pdbx_seq_one_letter_code
_entity_poly.pdbx_strand_id
1 'polypeptide(L)'
;ANEVNAQNWYKVLGRKDVVWGHSDPNADPCGYRSLMVLQLAEKYYKKPGLYKKLIANRPKENIRSKSVELVVLLQTGNMDYAWEYRSVAVQHELRFVELPDQINLGNYRYDDFYTQAVVELTGKKPGTYIKKKGKSCTYGITLLKDAPNKEVGIIFLQYMLDPQGGLRVLQEMGQPLFI
;
A
#
# COMPACT_ATOMS: atom_id res chain seq x y z
N ALA A 1 6.18 -3.61 21.67
CA ALA A 1 5.49 -2.51 20.99
C ALA A 1 3.97 -2.72 21.11
N ASN A 2 3.40 -2.43 22.28
CA ASN A 2 1.94 -2.45 22.50
C ASN A 2 1.33 -1.05 22.31
N GLU A 3 2.12 -0.11 21.78
CA GLU A 3 1.75 1.31 21.77
C GLU A 3 1.10 1.75 20.46
N VAL A 4 1.32 1.06 19.34
CA VAL A 4 0.87 1.51 18.01
C VAL A 4 -0.36 0.73 17.54
N ASN A 5 -1.38 1.44 17.06
CA ASN A 5 -2.61 0.88 16.50
C ASN A 5 -3.23 1.82 15.45
N ALA A 6 -4.35 1.39 14.86
CA ALA A 6 -5.07 2.14 13.84
C ALA A 6 -5.47 3.56 14.29
N GLN A 7 -5.66 3.80 15.58
CA GLN A 7 -6.13 5.07 16.13
C GLN A 7 -4.99 6.06 16.43
N ASN A 8 -3.74 5.60 16.54
CA ASN A 8 -2.63 6.43 17.00
C ASN A 8 -1.32 6.33 16.18
N TRP A 9 -1.25 5.48 15.16
CA TRP A 9 -0.03 5.32 14.33
C TRP A 9 0.54 6.66 13.84
N TYR A 10 -0.31 7.59 13.42
CA TYR A 10 0.11 8.90 12.93
C TYR A 10 0.71 9.80 14.03
N LYS A 11 0.41 9.53 15.31
CA LYS A 11 1.08 10.21 16.43
C LYS A 11 2.47 9.63 16.64
N VAL A 12 2.61 8.31 16.51
CA VAL A 12 3.89 7.59 16.63
C VAL A 12 4.84 8.00 15.52
N LEU A 13 4.40 7.98 14.25
CA LEU A 13 5.20 8.42 13.10
C LEU A 13 5.60 9.91 13.15
N GLY A 14 4.95 10.70 13.99
CA GLY A 14 5.24 12.12 14.21
C GLY A 14 6.21 12.40 15.35
N ARG A 15 6.73 11.38 16.05
CA ARG A 15 7.74 11.54 17.11
C ARG A 15 9.13 11.66 16.50
N LYS A 16 10.01 12.43 17.14
CA LYS A 16 11.35 12.74 16.61
C LYS A 16 12.32 11.55 16.67
N ASP A 17 12.08 10.64 17.60
CA ASP A 17 12.85 9.42 17.84
C ASP A 17 12.38 8.23 17.00
N VAL A 18 11.30 8.39 16.22
CA VAL A 18 10.76 7.34 15.37
C VAL A 18 11.22 7.51 13.92
N VAL A 19 11.88 6.48 13.40
CA VAL A 19 12.39 6.39 12.04
C VAL A 19 11.41 5.62 11.18
N TRP A 20 10.87 6.26 10.14
CA TRP A 20 10.02 5.57 9.17
C TRP A 20 10.29 5.96 7.72
N GLY A 21 9.91 5.09 6.79
CA GLY A 21 10.20 5.27 5.36
C GLY A 21 9.12 4.75 4.42
N HIS A 22 9.24 5.13 3.15
CA HIS A 22 8.41 4.65 2.04
C HIS A 22 9.25 4.60 0.76
N SER A 23 8.81 3.87 -0.27
CA SER A 23 9.53 3.79 -1.53
C SER A 23 9.32 5.02 -2.41
N ASP A 24 10.18 5.23 -3.40
CA ASP A 24 10.13 6.39 -4.27
C ASP A 24 8.80 6.43 -5.06
N PRO A 25 7.97 7.50 -4.90
CA PRO A 25 6.72 7.66 -5.63
C PRO A 25 6.88 7.59 -7.16
N ASN A 26 8.04 7.96 -7.71
CA ASN A 26 8.28 7.89 -9.15
C ASN A 26 8.68 6.49 -9.63
N ALA A 27 9.26 5.68 -8.75
CA ALA A 27 9.78 4.36 -9.11
C ALA A 27 8.86 3.21 -8.70
N ASP A 28 7.96 3.42 -7.73
CA ASP A 28 7.19 2.36 -7.11
C ASP A 28 5.76 2.78 -6.73
N PRO A 29 4.73 2.02 -7.15
CA PRO A 29 3.37 2.17 -6.66
C PRO A 29 3.20 2.23 -5.16
N CYS A 30 3.95 1.43 -4.38
CA CYS A 30 3.85 1.50 -2.91
C CYS A 30 4.20 2.91 -2.41
N GLY A 31 5.18 3.55 -3.04
CA GLY A 31 5.66 4.89 -2.72
C GLY A 31 4.58 5.95 -2.86
N TYR A 32 3.97 6.09 -4.05
CA TYR A 32 2.91 7.09 -4.22
C TYR A 32 1.63 6.71 -3.46
N ARG A 33 1.35 5.43 -3.25
CA ARG A 33 0.22 4.98 -2.42
C ARG A 33 0.41 5.35 -0.95
N SER A 34 1.63 5.27 -0.41
CA SER A 34 1.91 5.73 0.95
C SER A 34 1.55 7.20 1.13
N LEU A 35 1.89 8.06 0.15
CA LEU A 35 1.53 9.48 0.17
C LEU A 35 0.01 9.68 0.10
N MET A 36 -0.69 8.88 -0.71
CA MET A 36 -2.15 8.89 -0.76
C MET A 36 -2.76 8.53 0.59
N VAL A 37 -2.31 7.46 1.24
CA VAL A 37 -2.81 7.04 2.57
C VAL A 37 -2.62 8.17 3.58
N LEU A 38 -1.46 8.85 3.58
CA LEU A 38 -1.21 9.98 4.47
C LEU A 38 -2.14 11.18 4.20
N GLN A 39 -2.43 11.50 2.93
CA GLN A 39 -3.40 12.54 2.56
C GLN A 39 -4.84 12.17 2.96
N LEU A 40 -5.23 10.91 2.80
CA LEU A 40 -6.54 10.40 3.22
C LEU A 40 -6.66 10.37 4.73
N ALA A 41 -5.59 10.05 5.46
CA ALA A 41 -5.56 10.05 6.92
C ALA A 41 -5.85 11.44 7.49
N GLU A 42 -5.30 12.51 6.90
CA GLU A 42 -5.60 13.90 7.28
C GLU A 42 -7.11 14.19 7.24
N LYS A 43 -7.78 13.74 6.17
CA LYS A 43 -9.23 13.89 5.97
C LYS A 43 -10.03 13.00 6.93
N TYR A 44 -9.67 11.72 7.03
CA TYR A 44 -10.36 10.73 7.85
C TYR A 44 -10.31 11.06 9.34
N TYR A 45 -9.12 11.38 9.88
CA TYR A 45 -8.95 11.73 11.28
C TYR A 45 -9.33 13.18 11.60
N LYS A 46 -9.73 13.97 10.59
CA LYS A 46 -10.05 15.40 10.71
C LYS A 46 -8.91 16.19 11.38
N LYS A 47 -7.68 15.98 10.89
CA LYS A 47 -6.46 16.62 11.44
C LYS A 47 -5.76 17.45 10.36
N PRO A 48 -6.21 18.70 10.12
CA PRO A 48 -5.58 19.59 9.15
C PRO A 48 -4.07 19.70 9.37
N GLY A 49 -3.29 19.58 8.29
CA GLY A 49 -1.83 19.63 8.31
C GLY A 49 -1.12 18.35 8.72
N LEU A 50 -1.86 17.25 8.98
CA LEU A 50 -1.26 15.96 9.36
C LEU A 50 -0.31 15.43 8.28
N TYR A 51 -0.70 15.49 7.01
CA TYR A 51 0.15 15.05 5.90
C TYR A 51 1.48 15.79 5.89
N LYS A 52 1.43 17.13 5.92
CA LYS A 52 2.63 17.98 5.92
C LYS A 52 3.52 17.70 7.12
N LYS A 53 2.93 17.54 8.31
CA LYS A 53 3.66 17.24 9.55
C LYS A 53 4.41 15.92 9.45
N LEU A 54 3.76 14.86 8.98
CA LEU A 54 4.38 13.54 8.86
C LEU A 54 5.51 13.56 7.83
N ILE A 55 5.28 14.14 6.65
CA ILE A 55 6.32 14.25 5.62
C ILE A 55 7.52 15.06 6.12
N ALA A 56 7.30 16.12 6.89
CA ALA A 56 8.39 16.91 7.49
C ALA A 56 9.18 16.12 8.55
N ASN A 57 8.57 15.15 9.22
CA ASN A 57 9.24 14.27 10.19
C ASN A 57 9.97 13.08 9.52
N ARG A 58 9.92 12.99 8.18
CA ARG A 58 10.51 11.90 7.41
C ARG A 58 11.70 12.43 6.60
N PRO A 59 12.95 12.10 6.96
CA PRO A 59 14.15 12.46 6.20
C PRO A 59 14.19 11.85 4.79
N LYS A 60 14.73 12.57 3.81
CA LYS A 60 14.79 12.06 2.41
C LYS A 60 15.58 10.75 2.29
N GLU A 61 16.52 10.54 3.20
CA GLU A 61 17.34 9.35 3.36
C GLU A 61 16.53 8.12 3.75
N ASN A 62 15.25 8.27 4.12
CA ASN A 62 14.32 7.18 4.38
C ASN A 62 13.44 6.85 3.15
N ILE A 63 13.73 7.46 1.99
CA ILE A 63 13.15 7.06 0.71
C ILE A 63 14.05 5.99 0.07
N ARG A 64 13.48 4.85 -0.30
CA ARG A 64 14.18 3.77 -1.01
C ARG A 64 13.63 3.62 -2.42
N SER A 65 14.38 3.05 -3.35
CA SER A 65 13.93 2.93 -4.74
C SER A 65 12.72 2.01 -4.84
N LYS A 66 12.72 0.88 -4.10
CA LYS A 66 11.61 -0.08 -4.04
C LYS A 66 11.22 -0.39 -2.60
N SER A 67 9.94 -0.70 -2.39
CA SER A 67 9.41 -0.94 -1.04
C SER A 67 10.00 -2.19 -0.38
N VAL A 68 10.36 -3.21 -1.16
CA VAL A 68 11.08 -4.40 -0.69
C VAL A 68 12.42 -4.10 -0.01
N GLU A 69 13.09 -2.98 -0.33
CA GLU A 69 14.31 -2.57 0.36
C GLU A 69 14.04 -2.13 1.80
N LEU A 70 12.83 -1.63 2.08
CA LEU A 70 12.42 -1.21 3.42
C LEU A 70 12.21 -2.41 4.35
N VAL A 71 11.83 -3.57 3.80
CA VAL A 71 11.70 -4.83 4.57
C VAL A 71 13.01 -5.17 5.26
N VAL A 72 14.14 -5.04 4.55
CA VAL A 72 15.47 -5.28 5.13
C VAL A 72 15.73 -4.33 6.29
N LEU A 73 15.43 -3.04 6.13
CA LEU A 73 15.65 -2.04 7.20
C LEU A 73 14.78 -2.28 8.43
N LEU A 74 13.57 -2.79 8.25
CA LEU A 74 12.70 -3.21 9.36
C LEU A 74 13.30 -4.41 10.10
N GLN A 75 13.76 -5.43 9.37
CA GLN A 75 14.31 -6.64 9.95
C GLN A 75 15.63 -6.41 10.68
N THR A 76 16.47 -5.48 10.19
CA THR A 76 17.72 -5.11 10.85
C THR A 76 17.54 -4.09 11.98
N GLY A 77 16.33 -3.55 12.17
CA GLY A 77 16.05 -2.52 13.18
C GLY A 77 16.61 -1.14 12.84
N ASN A 78 17.05 -0.91 11.60
CA ASN A 78 17.48 0.40 11.11
C ASN A 78 16.30 1.32 10.77
N MET A 79 15.08 0.81 10.82
CA MET A 79 13.83 1.54 10.62
C MET A 79 12.75 0.96 11.53
N ASP A 80 11.99 1.83 12.20
CA ASP A 80 10.92 1.40 13.13
C ASP A 80 9.64 1.02 12.38
N TYR A 81 9.30 1.78 11.33
CA TYR A 81 8.08 1.58 10.53
C TYR A 81 8.32 1.81 9.04
N ALA A 82 7.65 1.05 8.18
CA ALA A 82 7.67 1.28 6.74
C ALA A 82 6.27 1.13 6.15
N TRP A 83 6.07 1.77 5.00
CA TRP A 83 4.87 1.60 4.20
C TRP A 83 5.04 0.44 3.23
N GLU A 84 4.15 -0.55 3.34
CA GLU A 84 4.18 -1.75 2.51
C GLU A 84 2.78 -2.40 2.40
N TYR A 85 2.56 -3.20 1.36
CA TYR A 85 1.35 -4.02 1.23
C TYR A 85 1.28 -5.10 2.32
N ARG A 86 0.04 -5.40 2.76
CA ARG A 86 -0.23 -6.47 3.73
C ARG A 86 0.35 -7.82 3.29
N SER A 87 0.26 -8.13 2.00
CA SER A 87 0.78 -9.38 1.44
C SER A 87 2.27 -9.55 1.69
N VAL A 88 3.07 -8.51 1.43
CA VAL A 88 4.51 -8.52 1.66
C VAL A 88 4.81 -8.60 3.17
N ALA A 89 4.07 -7.88 4.01
CA ALA A 89 4.22 -8.00 5.46
C ALA A 89 3.98 -9.44 5.95
N VAL A 90 2.93 -10.10 5.47
CA VAL A 90 2.63 -11.51 5.80
C VAL A 90 3.71 -12.45 5.28
N GLN A 91 4.15 -12.29 4.02
CA GLN A 91 5.18 -13.13 3.40
C GLN A 91 6.56 -13.02 4.07
N HIS A 92 6.84 -11.90 4.73
CA HIS A 92 8.09 -11.66 5.46
C HIS A 92 7.91 -11.74 6.99
N GLU A 93 6.79 -12.28 7.47
CA GLU A 93 6.47 -12.47 8.89
C GLU A 93 6.60 -11.17 9.73
N LEU A 94 6.34 -10.03 9.11
CA LEU A 94 6.41 -8.72 9.74
C LEU A 94 5.13 -8.44 10.52
N ARG A 95 5.27 -7.78 11.67
CA ARG A 95 4.13 -7.15 12.35
C ARG A 95 3.68 -5.92 11.60
N PHE A 96 2.37 -5.71 11.50
CA PHE A 96 1.79 -4.54 10.84
C PHE A 96 0.61 -3.98 11.63
N VAL A 97 0.25 -2.73 11.32
CA VAL A 97 -0.95 -2.07 11.82
C VAL A 97 -1.98 -2.07 10.69
N GLU A 98 -3.13 -2.68 10.92
CA GLU A 98 -4.25 -2.57 9.97
C GLU A 98 -4.81 -1.15 10.01
N LEU A 99 -4.87 -0.51 8.84
CA LEU A 99 -5.43 0.83 8.68
C LEU A 99 -6.89 0.74 8.24
N PRO A 100 -7.74 1.73 8.60
CA PRO A 100 -9.14 1.76 8.19
C PRO A 100 -9.31 1.66 6.66
N ASP A 101 -10.37 0.98 6.23
CA ASP A 101 -10.71 0.81 4.81
C ASP A 101 -10.86 2.14 4.08
N GLN A 102 -11.27 3.21 4.76
CA GLN A 102 -11.40 4.55 4.18
C GLN A 102 -10.05 5.13 3.72
N ILE A 103 -8.92 4.61 4.21
CA ILE A 103 -7.60 5.18 3.90
C ILE A 103 -6.60 4.17 3.34
N ASN A 104 -6.78 2.87 3.57
CA ASN A 104 -5.79 1.83 3.26
C ASN A 104 -5.68 1.47 1.76
N LEU A 105 -6.57 2.01 0.91
CA LEU A 105 -6.67 1.71 -0.52
C LEU A 105 -6.98 0.24 -0.85
N GLY A 106 -7.54 -0.53 0.08
CA GLY A 106 -7.83 -1.94 -0.06
C GLY A 106 -9.27 -2.27 -0.44
N ASN A 107 -10.20 -1.31 -0.31
CA ASN A 107 -11.63 -1.57 -0.43
C ASN A 107 -12.27 -0.64 -1.48
N TYR A 108 -12.70 -1.22 -2.60
CA TYR A 108 -13.27 -0.50 -3.74
C TYR A 108 -14.53 0.29 -3.41
N ARG A 109 -15.26 -0.05 -2.32
CA ARG A 109 -16.42 0.72 -1.85
C ARG A 109 -16.05 2.14 -1.41
N TYR A 110 -14.78 2.41 -1.15
CA TYR A 110 -14.27 3.73 -0.78
C TYR A 110 -13.53 4.43 -1.93
N ASP A 111 -13.62 3.95 -3.18
CA ASP A 111 -12.95 4.57 -4.33
C ASP A 111 -13.28 6.07 -4.46
N ASP A 112 -14.54 6.46 -4.24
CA ASP A 112 -14.95 7.88 -4.25
C ASP A 112 -14.19 8.70 -3.21
N PHE A 113 -14.01 8.16 -1.99
CA PHE A 113 -13.21 8.81 -0.96
C PHE A 113 -11.72 8.83 -1.31
N TYR A 114 -11.19 7.73 -1.87
CA TYR A 114 -9.79 7.62 -2.29
C TYR A 114 -9.41 8.66 -3.36
N THR A 115 -10.36 9.06 -4.23
CA THR A 115 -10.11 10.08 -5.26
C THR A 115 -9.70 11.44 -4.69
N GLN A 116 -9.95 11.68 -3.40
CA GLN A 116 -9.54 12.91 -2.71
C GLN A 116 -8.04 12.99 -2.46
N ALA A 117 -7.29 11.88 -2.59
CA ALA A 117 -5.84 11.90 -2.61
C ALA A 117 -5.33 12.03 -4.04
N VAL A 118 -4.40 12.96 -4.23
CA VAL A 118 -3.76 13.22 -5.52
C VAL A 118 -2.27 13.41 -5.28
N VAL A 119 -1.47 12.58 -5.95
CA VAL A 119 -0.01 12.65 -5.92
C VAL A 119 0.48 13.05 -7.31
N GLU A 120 1.38 14.02 -7.35
CA GLU A 120 2.03 14.45 -8.58
C GLU A 120 3.32 13.63 -8.76
N LEU A 121 3.47 13.02 -9.94
CA LEU A 121 4.62 12.19 -10.31
C LEU A 121 5.27 12.77 -11.55
N THR A 122 6.56 12.49 -11.74
CA THR A 122 7.29 12.86 -12.95
C THR A 122 6.64 12.18 -14.17
N GLY A 123 6.36 12.97 -15.20
CA GLY A 123 5.80 12.53 -16.46
C GLY A 123 6.85 11.93 -17.40
N LYS A 124 6.40 11.47 -18.56
CA LYS A 124 7.27 10.78 -19.55
C LYS A 124 8.38 11.67 -20.13
N LYS A 125 8.22 12.99 -20.06
CA LYS A 125 9.20 13.96 -20.57
C LYS A 125 9.82 14.75 -19.39
N PRO A 126 11.11 15.12 -19.46
CA PRO A 126 11.72 15.99 -18.46
C PRO A 126 10.89 17.25 -18.22
N GLY A 127 10.66 17.59 -16.96
CA GLY A 127 9.86 18.76 -16.55
C GLY A 127 8.34 18.61 -16.69
N THR A 128 7.83 17.45 -17.13
CA THR A 128 6.38 17.18 -17.13
C THR A 128 5.96 16.43 -15.88
N TYR A 129 4.69 16.55 -15.52
CA TYR A 129 4.10 15.87 -14.37
C TYR A 129 2.77 15.21 -14.71
N ILE A 130 2.46 14.12 -14.01
CA ILE A 130 1.17 13.43 -14.06
C ILE A 130 0.53 13.44 -12.68
N LYS A 131 -0.78 13.68 -12.62
CA LYS A 131 -1.55 13.59 -11.38
C LYS A 131 -2.15 12.20 -11.25
N LYS A 132 -1.69 11.44 -10.26
CA LYS A 132 -2.26 10.14 -9.90
C LYS A 132 -3.31 10.35 -8.81
N LYS A 133 -4.57 10.02 -9.12
CA LYS A 133 -5.65 10.00 -8.13
C LYS A 133 -5.68 8.66 -7.40
N GLY A 134 -6.05 8.68 -6.12
CA GLY A 134 -6.22 7.47 -5.31
C GLY A 134 -7.35 6.58 -5.85
N LYS A 135 -7.12 5.27 -5.78
CA LYS A 135 -8.05 4.19 -6.13
C LYS A 135 -7.65 2.91 -5.39
N SER A 136 -8.61 2.03 -5.15
CA SER A 136 -8.38 0.69 -4.60
C SER A 136 -7.32 -0.11 -5.36
N CYS A 137 -6.56 -0.90 -4.61
CA CYS A 137 -5.57 -1.84 -5.11
C CYS A 137 -6.24 -3.17 -5.45
N THR A 138 -6.94 -3.21 -6.58
CA THR A 138 -7.67 -4.40 -7.02
C THR A 138 -6.89 -5.22 -8.04
N TYR A 139 -6.79 -6.53 -7.83
CA TYR A 139 -6.31 -7.47 -8.85
C TYR A 139 -7.47 -7.92 -9.73
N GLY A 140 -7.23 -7.92 -11.04
CA GLY A 140 -8.15 -8.47 -12.04
C GLY A 140 -7.47 -9.58 -12.81
N ILE A 141 -8.22 -10.64 -13.10
CA ILE A 141 -7.78 -11.76 -13.94
C ILE A 141 -8.83 -11.99 -15.03
N THR A 142 -8.40 -12.40 -16.22
CA THR A 142 -9.28 -12.69 -17.35
C THR A 142 -8.70 -13.75 -18.26
N LEU A 143 -9.56 -14.45 -19.01
CA LEU A 143 -9.18 -15.37 -20.08
C LEU A 143 -9.18 -14.63 -21.43
N LEU A 144 -8.09 -14.75 -22.18
CA LEU A 144 -8.03 -14.17 -23.52
C LEU A 144 -9.00 -14.86 -24.47
N LYS A 145 -9.67 -14.06 -25.32
CA LYS A 145 -10.64 -14.57 -26.31
C LYS A 145 -10.04 -15.61 -27.25
N ASP A 146 -8.76 -15.50 -27.58
CA ASP A 146 -8.03 -16.40 -28.48
C ASP A 146 -6.91 -17.15 -27.75
N ALA A 147 -7.09 -17.43 -26.45
CA ALA A 147 -6.11 -18.20 -25.67
C ALA A 147 -5.83 -19.55 -26.38
N PRO A 148 -4.55 -19.93 -26.58
CA PRO A 148 -4.21 -21.14 -27.35
C PRO A 148 -4.68 -22.43 -26.67
N ASN A 149 -4.82 -22.41 -25.34
CA ASN A 149 -5.31 -23.52 -24.52
C ASN A 149 -6.46 -23.04 -23.62
N LYS A 150 -7.61 -22.72 -24.22
CA LYS A 150 -8.79 -22.19 -23.48
C LYS A 150 -9.23 -23.10 -22.35
N GLU A 151 -9.31 -24.41 -22.61
CA GLU A 151 -9.80 -25.40 -21.64
C GLU A 151 -8.92 -25.42 -20.38
N VAL A 152 -7.58 -25.47 -20.55
CA VAL A 152 -6.63 -25.40 -19.43
C VAL A 152 -6.71 -24.06 -18.71
N GLY A 153 -6.89 -22.96 -19.45
CA GLY A 153 -7.12 -21.64 -18.87
C GLY A 153 -8.36 -21.58 -17.98
N ILE A 154 -9.46 -22.22 -18.40
CA ILE A 154 -10.69 -22.33 -17.61
C ILE A 154 -10.44 -23.16 -16.34
N ILE A 155 -9.75 -24.30 -16.44
CA ILE A 155 -9.40 -25.14 -15.28
C ILE A 155 -8.56 -24.35 -14.28
N PHE A 156 -7.57 -23.59 -14.76
CA PHE A 156 -6.76 -22.74 -13.89
C PHE A 156 -7.60 -21.67 -13.19
N LEU A 157 -8.51 -20.99 -13.91
CA LEU A 157 -9.39 -20.00 -13.30
C LEU A 157 -10.34 -20.62 -12.28
N GLN A 158 -10.88 -21.81 -12.55
CA GLN A 158 -11.70 -22.55 -11.60
C GLN A 158 -10.92 -22.86 -10.31
N TYR A 159 -9.69 -23.37 -10.43
CA TYR A 159 -8.83 -23.61 -9.27
C TYR A 159 -8.47 -22.32 -8.53
N MET A 160 -8.10 -21.26 -9.26
CA MET A 160 -7.71 -19.97 -8.69
C MET A 160 -8.86 -19.36 -7.87
N LEU A 161 -10.09 -19.51 -8.35
CA LEU A 161 -11.32 -19.01 -7.72
C LEU A 161 -11.97 -20.00 -6.75
N ASP A 162 -11.40 -21.19 -6.53
CA ASP A 162 -11.89 -22.17 -5.57
C ASP A 162 -11.56 -21.72 -4.13
N PRO A 163 -12.54 -21.64 -3.21
CA PRO A 163 -12.33 -21.31 -1.81
C PRO A 163 -11.30 -22.19 -1.09
N GLN A 164 -11.17 -23.47 -1.46
CA GLN A 164 -10.20 -24.41 -0.89
C GLN A 164 -8.90 -24.50 -1.69
N GLY A 165 -8.92 -24.01 -2.93
CA GLY A 165 -7.78 -23.94 -3.85
C GLY A 165 -7.05 -22.61 -3.80
N GLY A 166 -7.05 -21.88 -4.91
CA GLY A 166 -6.26 -20.66 -5.08
C GLY A 166 -6.66 -19.52 -4.15
N LEU A 167 -7.94 -19.39 -3.78
CA LEU A 167 -8.38 -18.35 -2.84
C LEU A 167 -7.81 -18.58 -1.45
N ARG A 168 -7.69 -19.83 -1.01
CA ARG A 168 -7.02 -20.19 0.25
C ARG A 168 -5.55 -19.77 0.21
N VAL A 169 -4.85 -20.05 -0.89
CA VAL A 169 -3.44 -19.65 -1.07
C VAL A 169 -3.30 -18.13 -1.01
N LEU A 170 -4.17 -17.38 -1.69
CA LEU A 170 -4.16 -15.91 -1.64
C LEU A 170 -4.38 -15.38 -0.22
N GLN A 171 -5.35 -15.94 0.50
CA GLN A 171 -5.64 -15.57 1.89
C GLN A 171 -4.44 -15.84 2.82
N GLU A 172 -3.83 -17.03 2.72
CA GLU A 172 -2.64 -17.42 3.47
C GLU A 172 -1.45 -16.50 3.15
N MET A 173 -1.34 -15.99 1.92
CA MET A 173 -0.32 -15.04 1.48
C MET A 173 -0.69 -13.56 1.73
N GLY A 174 -1.68 -13.29 2.58
CA GLY A 174 -2.06 -11.94 3.01
C GLY A 174 -2.84 -11.12 1.96
N GLN A 175 -3.39 -11.78 0.93
CA GLN A 175 -4.18 -11.21 -0.15
C GLN A 175 -5.63 -11.72 -0.09
N PRO A 176 -6.41 -11.37 0.96
CA PRO A 176 -7.78 -11.84 1.06
C PRO A 176 -8.64 -11.28 -0.07
N LEU A 177 -9.72 -11.99 -0.40
CA LEU A 177 -10.76 -11.47 -1.29
C LEU A 177 -11.36 -10.17 -0.74
N PHE A 178 -11.74 -9.27 -1.65
CA PHE A 178 -12.36 -7.99 -1.30
C PHE A 178 -13.64 -8.21 -0.48
N ILE A 179 -13.84 -7.34 0.52
CA ILE A 179 -15.09 -7.24 1.30
C ILE A 179 -16.13 -6.43 0.53
#